data_AF-A0A8S1SM18-F1
#
_entry.id   AF-A0A8S1SM18-F1
#
_cell.length_a   1.000
_cell.length_b   1.000
_cell.length_c   1.000
_cell.angle_alpha   90.00
_cell.angle_beta   90.00
_cell.angle_gamma   90.00
#
_symmetry.space_group_name_H-M   'P 1'
#
loop_
_entity.id
_entity.type
_entity.pdbx_description
1 polymer ?
#
loop_
_entity_poly.entity_id
_entity_poly.type
_entity_poly.pdbx_seq_one_letter_code
_entity_poly.pdbx_strand_id
1 'polypeptide(L)'
;MKSTIKPLPQINNRPSLHEDDSCPGRLHIYQRKLKFGSNTYIISSNNAVSESLNKKQQQTPVSESQLLKQIDTKLEIHKKDIEYRNNMIISIEKGFVSMKQELVKEKNQNEEKSKQLQELQASYQAIQLRLKQAGDSSKQNLQAEKDREKINTLEISIRQFQTKEQGLLQQIESLNQQISQYTEKLKSKEESNEEFKRLKDQLHKAEDQQGRMEHQIHDIQKNIEKEVNEKNNIKKQYESLNHDSQLKQQNLNKEISASLLQIKQLEQEKMTISENLWKSKDQNDQNSKLNEQILSLKSQLSELQKIRDKDIGQLRQKIEDQSKNSIELKDQLEKLKLKQQELQLQLQEKILRLEQLRIQQQLLDQQDQNNKSEINNLNKQIESLKEQLSKPKNTKQITDTILQLEKTDRDIQKNLSCTFCNKFIKQPVTIIPCGHSYCFECKKGYNKECFKCGPKLKIEAMYRNELLDDIIAMVKLIEQSINSMKQVTKQ
;
A
#
# COMPACT_ATOMS: atom_id res chain seq x y z
N MET A 1 73.01 67.87 -25.45
CA MET A 1 71.92 66.87 -25.51
C MET A 1 70.79 67.39 -24.62
N LYS A 2 69.65 67.80 -25.20
CA LYS A 2 68.52 68.38 -24.47
C LYS A 2 67.68 67.26 -23.85
N SER A 3 67.66 67.13 -22.52
CA SER A 3 66.76 66.19 -21.84
C SER A 3 65.46 66.89 -21.45
N THR A 4 64.37 66.44 -22.05
CA THR A 4 63.00 66.82 -21.78
C THR A 4 62.55 66.16 -20.46
N ILE A 5 62.40 66.95 -19.40
CA ILE A 5 61.78 66.50 -18.15
C ILE A 5 60.26 66.68 -18.29
N LYS A 6 59.52 65.58 -18.34
CA LYS A 6 58.06 65.58 -18.22
C LYS A 6 57.66 65.77 -16.74
N PRO A 7 56.67 66.60 -16.41
CA PRO A 7 56.14 66.68 -15.05
C PRO A 7 55.20 65.51 -14.75
N LEU A 8 55.30 65.00 -13.52
CA LEU A 8 54.41 63.99 -12.94
C LEU A 8 53.00 64.56 -12.68
N PRO A 9 51.94 63.73 -12.75
CA PRO A 9 50.57 64.17 -12.54
C PRO A 9 50.29 64.47 -11.05
N GLN A 10 49.60 65.58 -10.81
CA GLN A 10 49.07 65.92 -9.49
C GLN A 10 47.92 64.97 -9.13
N ILE A 11 48.13 64.14 -8.11
CA ILE A 11 47.07 63.35 -7.48
C ILE A 11 46.46 64.20 -6.37
N ASN A 12 45.48 65.04 -6.75
CA ASN A 12 44.52 65.60 -5.80
C ASN A 12 43.36 64.61 -5.70
N ASN A 13 43.28 63.88 -4.59
CA ASN A 13 42.04 63.30 -4.06
C ASN A 13 42.28 62.87 -2.62
N ARG A 14 42.01 63.79 -1.69
CA ARG A 14 41.88 63.53 -0.26
C ARG A 14 40.39 63.44 0.03
N PRO A 15 39.83 62.26 0.39
CA PRO A 15 38.47 62.20 0.88
C PRO A 15 38.43 62.86 2.26
N SER A 16 37.54 63.84 2.39
CA SER A 16 37.12 64.40 3.67
C SER A 16 36.50 63.27 4.50
N LEU A 17 37.15 62.90 5.60
CA LEU A 17 36.53 62.08 6.64
C LEU A 17 35.52 62.98 7.36
N HIS A 18 34.25 62.82 7.02
CA HIS A 18 33.15 63.28 7.85
C HIS A 18 33.12 62.37 9.08
N GLU A 19 33.40 62.94 10.25
CA GLU A 19 33.05 62.37 11.54
C GLU A 19 31.52 62.36 11.62
N ASP A 20 30.90 61.21 11.36
CA ASP A 20 29.55 60.87 11.80
C ASP A 20 29.34 59.37 11.56
N ASP A 21 29.92 58.54 12.41
CA ASP A 21 29.50 57.15 12.58
C ASP A 21 29.26 56.89 14.07
N SER A 22 28.02 57.19 14.44
CA SER A 22 27.39 56.70 15.66
C SER A 22 27.46 55.18 15.68
N CYS A 23 28.13 54.62 16.69
CA CYS A 23 28.20 53.19 16.97
C CYS A 23 26.86 52.44 16.77
N PRO A 24 26.75 51.45 15.86
CA PRO A 24 25.73 50.42 15.95
C PRO A 24 26.35 49.19 16.61
N GLY A 25 26.70 49.33 17.89
CA GLY A 25 27.40 48.31 18.67
C GLY A 25 26.64 47.82 19.89
N ARG A 26 25.33 48.08 19.98
CA ARG A 26 24.48 47.40 20.96
C ARG A 26 23.85 46.22 20.26
N LEU A 27 24.37 45.02 20.54
CA LEU A 27 23.63 43.78 20.40
C LEU A 27 22.31 43.97 21.15
N HIS A 28 21.27 44.39 20.42
CA HIS A 28 19.92 44.11 20.83
C HIS A 28 19.87 42.58 20.93
N ILE A 29 19.98 42.10 22.16
CA ILE A 29 19.36 40.86 22.57
C ILE A 29 17.88 41.11 22.24
N TYR A 30 17.50 40.87 20.99
CA TYR A 30 16.16 40.46 20.68
C TYR A 30 16.03 39.16 21.46
N GLN A 31 15.57 39.29 22.71
CA GLN A 31 14.63 38.37 23.25
C GLN A 31 13.56 38.27 22.16
N ARG A 32 13.75 37.32 21.23
CA ARG A 32 12.63 36.57 20.71
C ARG A 32 11.97 36.06 21.98
N LYS A 33 11.03 36.86 22.51
CA LYS A 33 9.87 36.31 23.16
C LYS A 33 9.43 35.27 22.15
N LEU A 34 9.80 34.02 22.41
CA LEU A 34 9.01 32.89 22.03
C LEU A 34 7.63 33.27 22.55
N LYS A 35 6.87 33.98 21.71
CA LYS A 35 5.44 33.80 21.69
C LYS A 35 5.35 32.31 21.43
N PHE A 36 5.31 31.54 22.52
CA PHE A 36 4.43 30.42 22.59
C PHE A 36 3.13 31.02 22.09
N GLY A 37 2.90 30.89 20.78
CA GLY A 37 1.56 30.89 20.26
C GLY A 37 0.93 29.84 21.13
N SER A 38 0.19 30.32 22.13
CA SER A 38 -0.95 29.61 22.63
C SER A 38 -1.72 29.27 21.38
N ASN A 39 -1.40 28.11 20.80
CA ASN A 39 -2.38 27.25 20.19
C ASN A 39 -3.34 26.96 21.35
N THR A 40 -4.17 27.96 21.69
CA THR A 40 -5.59 27.74 21.78
C THR A 40 -5.92 26.92 20.56
N TYR A 41 -5.82 25.61 20.73
CA TYR A 41 -6.79 24.69 20.19
C TYR A 41 -8.12 25.39 20.42
N ILE A 42 -8.56 26.13 19.41
CA ILE A 42 -9.98 26.30 19.17
C ILE A 42 -10.40 24.87 18.90
N ILE A 43 -10.69 24.16 20.00
CA ILE A 43 -11.70 23.13 20.02
C ILE A 43 -12.90 23.90 19.48
N SER A 44 -13.12 23.80 18.17
CA SER A 44 -14.40 24.08 17.57
C SER A 44 -15.35 23.10 18.23
N SER A 45 -15.84 23.52 19.40
CA SER A 45 -16.99 22.98 20.08
C SER A 45 -18.13 23.12 19.09
N ASN A 46 -18.32 22.07 18.30
CA ASN A 46 -19.56 21.80 17.61
C ASN A 46 -20.65 21.74 18.69
N ASN A 47 -21.27 22.88 18.94
CA ASN A 47 -22.55 23.04 19.64
C ASN A 47 -23.68 22.47 18.76
N ALA A 48 -23.65 21.16 18.54
CA ALA A 48 -24.70 20.47 17.80
C ALA A 48 -24.90 19.02 18.27
N VAL A 49 -24.71 18.70 19.56
CA VAL A 49 -25.17 17.41 20.10
C VAL A 49 -25.54 17.55 21.58
N SER A 50 -26.63 18.23 21.88
CA SER A 50 -27.27 18.20 23.21
C SER A 50 -28.76 17.81 23.17
N GLU A 51 -29.21 17.18 22.08
CA GLU A 51 -30.54 16.57 21.97
C GLU A 51 -30.45 15.12 21.48
N SER A 52 -29.92 14.23 22.32
CA SER A 52 -30.18 12.77 22.16
C SER A 52 -29.90 11.95 23.41
N LEU A 53 -29.98 12.55 24.60
CA LEU A 53 -30.01 11.81 25.87
C LEU A 53 -31.46 11.46 26.21
N ASN A 54 -32.06 10.51 25.47
CA ASN A 54 -33.21 9.70 25.94
C ASN A 54 -33.72 8.70 24.87
N LYS A 55 -32.82 7.88 24.33
CA LYS A 55 -33.24 6.60 23.73
C LYS A 55 -32.51 5.48 24.46
N LYS A 56 -33.17 4.93 25.49
CA LYS A 56 -32.93 3.58 26.00
C LYS A 56 -33.18 2.60 24.85
N GLN A 57 -32.20 2.43 23.98
CA GLN A 57 -32.15 1.28 23.08
C GLN A 57 -31.87 0.07 23.96
N GLN A 58 -32.85 -0.83 24.01
CA GLN A 58 -32.69 -2.19 24.50
C GLN A 58 -31.50 -2.81 23.78
N GLN A 59 -30.35 -2.84 24.45
CA GLN A 59 -29.18 -3.57 23.99
C GLN A 59 -29.55 -5.04 24.07
N THR A 60 -29.70 -5.67 22.90
CA THR A 60 -29.65 -7.12 22.80
C THR A 60 -28.33 -7.60 23.40
N PRO A 61 -28.33 -8.68 24.20
CA PRO A 61 -27.13 -9.19 24.83
C PRO A 61 -26.11 -9.55 23.74
N VAL A 62 -25.07 -8.72 23.63
CA VAL A 62 -23.91 -8.99 22.78
C VAL A 62 -23.28 -10.26 23.30
N SER A 63 -23.25 -11.30 22.47
CA SER A 63 -22.62 -12.57 22.84
C SER A 63 -21.18 -12.33 23.32
N GLU A 64 -20.73 -13.06 24.33
CA GLU A 64 -19.39 -12.97 24.90
C GLU A 64 -18.28 -13.04 23.82
N SER A 65 -18.53 -13.82 22.76
CA SER A 65 -17.69 -13.90 21.55
C SER A 65 -17.54 -12.56 20.80
N GLN A 66 -18.62 -11.79 20.66
CA GLN A 66 -18.57 -10.47 20.02
C GLN A 66 -17.85 -9.43 20.89
N LEU A 67 -17.97 -9.53 22.22
CA LEU A 67 -17.25 -8.66 23.14
C LEU A 67 -15.73 -8.89 23.06
N LEU A 68 -15.31 -10.16 23.06
CA LEU A 68 -13.90 -10.55 22.89
C LEU A 68 -13.33 -10.03 21.56
N LYS A 69 -14.06 -10.21 20.45
CA LYS A 69 -13.63 -9.66 19.14
C LYS A 69 -13.47 -8.14 19.14
N GLN A 70 -14.36 -7.42 19.83
CA GLN A 70 -14.25 -5.96 19.94
C GLN A 70 -13.03 -5.54 20.77
N ILE A 71 -12.71 -6.29 21.84
CA ILE A 71 -11.51 -6.06 22.65
C ILE A 71 -10.25 -6.32 21.82
N ASP A 72 -10.17 -7.43 21.10
CA ASP A 72 -9.03 -7.75 20.23
C ASP A 72 -8.82 -6.69 19.15
N THR A 73 -9.90 -6.23 18.51
CA THR A 73 -9.82 -5.18 17.49
C THR A 73 -9.28 -3.88 18.08
N LYS A 74 -9.73 -3.51 19.29
CA LYS A 74 -9.23 -2.31 19.98
C LYS A 74 -7.76 -2.45 20.39
N LEU A 75 -7.35 -3.61 20.90
CA LEU A 75 -5.96 -3.88 21.25
C LEU A 75 -5.04 -3.78 20.03
N GLU A 76 -5.48 -4.29 18.88
CA GLU A 76 -4.72 -4.21 17.64
C GLU A 76 -4.60 -2.76 17.12
N ILE A 77 -5.67 -1.97 17.24
CA ILE A 77 -5.63 -0.53 16.92
C ILE A 77 -4.65 0.20 17.86
N HIS A 78 -4.70 -0.08 19.16
CA HIS A 78 -3.78 0.54 20.12
C HIS A 78 -2.32 0.13 19.88
N LYS A 79 -2.07 -1.12 19.51
CA LYS A 79 -0.73 -1.60 19.15
C LYS A 79 -0.18 -0.84 17.94
N LYS A 80 -0.98 -0.66 16.89
CA LYS A 80 -0.60 0.14 15.71
C LYS A 80 -0.36 1.62 16.05
N ASP A 81 -1.17 2.20 16.94
CA ASP A 81 -0.97 3.57 17.41
C ASP A 81 0.34 3.71 18.22
N ILE A 82 0.66 2.74 19.08
CA ILE A 82 1.94 2.70 19.81
C ILE A 82 3.12 2.58 18.84
N GLU A 83 3.06 1.70 17.84
CA GLU A 83 4.10 1.56 16.82
C GLU A 83 4.28 2.86 16.02
N TYR A 84 3.17 3.51 15.63
CA TYR A 84 3.21 4.80 14.94
C TYR A 84 3.89 5.88 15.79
N ARG A 85 3.53 5.99 17.07
CA ARG A 85 4.16 6.95 17.99
C ARG A 85 5.65 6.66 18.20
N ASN A 86 6.04 5.39 18.33
CA ASN A 86 7.44 5.01 18.45
C ASN A 86 8.24 5.39 17.20
N ASN A 87 7.70 5.18 16.01
CA ASN A 87 8.33 5.61 14.76
C ASN A 87 8.47 7.15 14.70
N MET A 88 7.47 7.89 15.21
CA MET A 88 7.53 9.34 15.29
C MET A 88 8.61 9.81 16.27
N ILE A 89 8.73 9.17 17.45
CA ILE A 89 9.78 9.45 18.43
C ILE A 89 11.17 9.23 17.82
N ILE A 90 11.38 8.08 17.16
CA ILE A 90 12.66 7.76 16.49
C ILE A 90 13.00 8.82 15.42
N SER A 91 12.01 9.27 14.65
CA SER A 91 12.20 10.31 13.64
C SER A 91 12.63 11.65 14.27
N ILE A 92 11.97 12.03 15.37
CA ILE A 92 12.30 13.24 16.13
C ILE A 92 13.71 13.15 16.72
N GLU A 93 14.07 12.02 17.33
CA GLU A 93 15.41 11.79 17.88
C GLU A 93 16.50 11.88 16.81
N LYS A 94 16.28 11.31 15.63
CA LYS A 94 17.18 11.46 14.47
C LYS A 94 17.32 12.92 14.06
N GLY A 95 16.21 13.68 14.04
CA GLY A 95 16.22 15.11 13.78
C GLY A 95 17.08 15.89 14.78
N PHE A 96 16.95 15.60 16.08
CA PHE A 96 17.76 16.24 17.13
C PHE A 96 19.25 15.90 17.01
N VAL A 97 19.60 14.66 16.67
CA VAL A 97 21.00 14.26 16.45
C VAL A 97 21.60 15.02 15.27
N SER A 98 20.86 15.12 14.15
CA SER A 98 21.30 15.88 12.97
C SER A 98 21.53 17.36 13.31
N MET A 99 20.59 17.98 14.02
CA MET A 99 20.68 19.38 14.44
C MET A 99 21.88 19.62 15.37
N LYS A 100 22.15 18.69 16.30
CA LYS A 100 23.31 18.78 17.19
C LYS A 100 24.64 18.71 16.41
N GLN A 101 24.70 17.86 15.38
CA GLN A 101 25.89 17.77 14.52
C GLN A 101 26.12 19.05 13.71
N GLU A 102 25.05 19.67 13.18
CA GLU A 102 25.14 20.95 12.48
C GLU A 102 25.63 22.07 13.41
N LEU A 103 25.10 22.14 14.63
CA LEU A 103 25.49 23.15 15.61
C LEU A 103 26.96 23.03 16.04
N VAL A 104 27.48 21.80 16.14
CA VAL A 104 28.91 21.56 16.37
C VAL A 104 29.77 22.00 15.18
N LYS A 105 29.33 21.71 13.93
CA LYS A 105 30.04 22.17 12.72
C LYS A 105 30.09 23.70 12.66
N GLU A 106 28.97 24.37 12.93
CA GLU A 106 28.89 25.83 12.93
C GLU A 106 29.78 26.44 14.03
N LYS A 107 29.80 25.85 15.23
CA LYS A 107 30.70 26.27 16.32
C LYS A 107 32.17 26.20 15.89
N ASN A 108 32.59 25.08 15.30
CA ASN A 108 33.98 24.90 14.84
C ASN A 108 34.35 25.91 13.74
N GLN A 109 33.44 26.17 12.80
CA GLN A 109 33.65 27.20 11.76
C GLN A 109 33.77 28.60 12.35
N ASN A 110 33.01 28.91 13.41
CA ASN A 110 33.07 30.21 14.06
C ASN A 110 34.35 30.40 14.88
N GLU A 111 34.83 29.34 15.54
CA GLU A 111 36.14 29.32 16.22
C GLU A 111 37.29 29.58 15.22
N GLU A 112 37.26 28.93 14.06
CA GLU A 112 38.26 29.13 13.01
C GLU A 112 38.24 30.58 12.47
N LYS A 113 37.05 31.14 12.21
CA LYS A 113 36.93 32.56 11.82
C LYS A 113 37.46 33.52 12.89
N SER A 114 37.22 33.22 14.16
CA SER A 114 37.72 34.04 15.27
C SER A 114 39.25 34.01 15.35
N LYS A 115 39.86 32.85 15.11
CA LYS A 115 41.32 32.69 15.03
C LYS A 115 41.91 33.47 13.86
N GLN A 116 41.31 33.37 12.67
CA GLN A 116 41.74 34.15 11.49
C GLN A 116 41.65 35.67 11.74
N LEU A 117 40.60 36.12 12.46
CA LEU A 117 40.46 37.54 12.81
C LEU A 117 41.55 38.00 13.79
N GLN A 118 41.91 37.18 14.77
CA GLN A 118 43.02 37.48 15.69
C GLN A 118 44.37 37.56 14.96
N GLU A 119 44.64 36.63 14.04
CA GLU A 119 45.86 36.64 13.24
C GLU A 119 45.95 37.89 12.35
N LEU A 120 44.82 38.30 11.75
CA LEU A 120 44.76 39.53 10.96
C LEU A 120 44.99 40.78 11.82
N GLN A 121 44.42 40.83 13.03
CA GLN A 121 44.62 41.94 13.96
C GLN A 121 46.08 42.02 14.42
N ALA A 122 46.72 40.89 14.72
CA ALA A 122 48.14 40.85 15.08
C ALA A 122 49.04 41.32 13.92
N SER A 123 48.73 40.88 12.69
CA SER A 123 49.43 41.34 11.48
C SER A 123 49.29 42.86 11.27
N TYR A 124 48.09 43.39 11.45
CA TYR A 124 47.84 44.84 11.34
C TYR A 124 48.64 45.65 12.36
N GLN A 125 48.68 45.21 13.62
CA GLN A 125 49.49 45.86 14.67
C GLN A 125 50.99 45.82 14.34
N ALA A 126 51.49 44.70 13.82
CA ALA A 126 52.88 44.58 13.39
C ALA A 126 53.21 45.56 12.24
N ILE A 127 52.30 45.73 11.27
CA ILE A 127 52.46 46.69 10.17
C ILE A 127 52.49 48.13 10.71
N GLN A 128 51.59 48.49 11.63
CA GLN A 128 51.59 49.83 12.24
C GLN A 128 52.91 50.14 12.98
N LEU A 129 53.45 49.16 13.71
CA LEU A 129 54.73 49.31 14.39
C LEU A 129 55.88 49.53 13.40
N ARG A 130 55.89 48.79 12.29
CA ARG A 130 56.90 48.96 11.21
C ARG A 130 56.79 50.33 10.55
N LEU A 131 55.59 50.83 10.28
CA LEU A 131 55.39 52.17 9.72
C LEU A 131 55.92 53.28 10.65
N LYS A 132 55.73 53.12 11.97
CA LYS A 132 56.28 54.05 12.96
C LYS A 132 57.82 54.03 12.95
N GLN A 133 58.43 52.83 12.92
CA GLN A 133 59.88 52.67 12.84
C GLN A 133 60.49 53.22 11.54
N ALA A 134 59.78 53.09 10.42
CA ALA A 134 60.18 53.68 9.14
C ALA A 134 60.13 55.23 9.20
N GLY A 135 59.11 55.79 9.85
CA GLY A 135 59.00 57.24 10.09
C GLY A 135 60.17 57.80 10.91
N ASP A 136 60.61 57.08 11.95
CA ASP A 136 61.76 57.48 12.76
C ASP A 136 63.09 57.35 12.00
N SER A 137 63.23 56.35 11.13
CA SER A 137 64.41 56.21 10.25
C SER A 137 64.48 57.31 9.18
N SER A 138 63.33 57.83 8.72
CA SER A 138 63.29 58.98 7.80
C SER A 138 63.84 60.27 8.46
N LYS A 139 63.55 60.49 9.75
CA LYS A 139 64.13 61.61 10.51
C LYS A 139 65.65 61.50 10.66
N GLN A 140 66.17 60.28 10.84
CA GLN A 140 67.62 60.03 10.90
C GLN A 140 68.30 60.34 9.57
N ASN A 141 67.69 59.97 8.43
CA ASN A 141 68.23 60.30 7.10
C ASN A 141 68.26 61.81 6.86
N LEU A 142 67.24 62.54 7.28
CA LEU A 142 67.21 64.01 7.17
C LEU A 142 68.34 64.66 8.01
N GLN A 143 68.68 64.09 9.16
CA GLN A 143 69.79 64.56 9.98
C GLN A 143 71.14 64.28 9.31
N ALA A 144 71.32 63.10 8.72
CA ALA A 144 72.55 62.77 7.98
C ALA A 144 72.78 63.69 6.77
N GLU A 145 71.72 64.12 6.07
CA GLU A 145 71.81 65.10 4.98
C GLU A 145 72.28 66.47 5.50
N LYS A 146 71.74 66.93 6.63
CA LYS A 146 72.18 68.18 7.29
C LYS A 146 73.64 68.11 7.74
N ASP A 147 74.07 66.99 8.29
CA ASP A 147 75.45 66.78 8.72
C ASP A 147 76.40 66.79 7.52
N ARG A 148 75.99 66.24 6.37
CA ARG A 148 76.73 66.31 5.11
C ARG A 148 76.87 67.74 4.58
N GLU A 149 75.78 68.52 4.59
CA GLU A 149 75.84 69.94 4.24
C GLU A 149 76.78 70.71 5.16
N LYS A 150 76.73 70.46 6.47
CA LYS A 150 77.61 71.08 7.46
C LYS A 150 79.09 70.72 7.22
N ILE A 151 79.39 69.46 6.90
CA ILE A 151 80.75 69.04 6.50
C ILE A 151 81.21 69.84 5.28
N ASN A 152 80.38 69.98 4.24
CA ASN A 152 80.74 70.73 3.03
C ASN A 152 81.00 72.21 3.34
N THR A 153 80.21 72.83 4.22
CA THR A 153 80.43 74.23 4.65
C THR A 153 81.75 74.39 5.40
N LEU A 154 82.06 73.48 6.33
CA LEU A 154 83.34 73.47 7.05
C LEU A 154 84.52 73.28 6.09
N GLU A 155 84.40 72.42 5.08
CA GLU A 155 85.44 72.25 4.06
C GLU A 155 85.72 73.52 3.26
N ILE A 156 84.68 74.27 2.91
CA ILE A 156 84.81 75.57 2.24
C ILE A 156 85.51 76.57 3.16
N SER A 157 85.13 76.62 4.44
CA SER A 157 85.74 77.51 5.45
C SER A 157 87.24 77.23 5.63
N ILE A 158 87.60 75.95 5.82
CA ILE A 158 89.00 75.51 5.93
C ILE A 158 89.81 75.94 4.70
N ARG A 159 89.27 75.75 3.48
CA ARG A 159 89.96 76.19 2.25
C ARG A 159 90.16 77.70 2.21
N GLN A 160 89.17 78.48 2.63
CA GLN A 160 89.29 79.94 2.69
C GLN A 160 90.38 80.37 3.68
N PHE A 161 90.44 79.74 4.85
CA PHE A 161 91.49 79.99 5.84
C PHE A 161 92.89 79.62 5.31
N GLN A 162 93.02 78.48 4.64
CA GLN A 162 94.28 78.07 4.01
C GLN A 162 94.74 79.05 2.93
N THR A 163 93.83 79.54 2.08
CA THR A 163 94.17 80.55 1.07
C THR A 163 94.63 81.86 1.72
N LYS A 164 93.98 82.29 2.82
CA LYS A 164 94.40 83.48 3.58
C LYS A 164 95.77 83.30 4.23
N GLU A 165 96.02 82.15 4.85
CA GLU A 165 97.32 81.78 5.44
C GLU A 165 98.42 81.83 4.38
N GLN A 166 98.22 81.23 3.20
CA GLN A 166 99.17 81.27 2.09
C GLN A 166 99.45 82.70 1.61
N GLY A 167 98.41 83.55 1.52
CA GLY A 167 98.58 84.96 1.18
C GLY A 167 99.41 85.73 2.21
N LEU A 168 99.20 85.48 3.51
CA LEU A 168 99.99 86.10 4.58
C LEU A 168 101.45 85.60 4.57
N LEU A 169 101.67 84.31 4.31
CA LEU A 169 103.03 83.75 4.19
C LEU A 169 103.82 84.41 3.04
N GLN A 170 103.19 84.63 1.88
CA GLN A 170 103.80 85.35 0.76
C GLN A 170 104.13 86.81 1.12
N GLN A 171 103.28 87.46 1.91
CA GLN A 171 103.53 88.83 2.40
C GLN A 171 104.70 88.87 3.39
N ILE A 172 104.77 87.91 4.32
CA ILE A 172 105.91 87.75 5.24
C ILE A 172 107.20 87.51 4.44
N GLU A 173 107.18 86.66 3.43
CA GLU A 173 108.36 86.40 2.58
C GLU A 173 108.84 87.67 1.87
N SER A 174 107.92 88.47 1.32
CA SER A 174 108.23 89.78 0.74
C SER A 174 108.79 90.76 1.76
N LEU A 175 108.21 90.84 2.98
CA LEU A 175 108.76 91.67 4.06
C LEU A 175 110.15 91.18 4.50
N ASN A 176 110.38 89.88 4.61
CA ASN A 176 111.69 89.33 4.95
C ASN A 176 112.76 89.72 3.93
N GLN A 177 112.40 89.73 2.63
CA GLN A 177 113.29 90.25 1.58
C GLN A 177 113.56 91.75 1.75
N GLN A 178 112.54 92.55 2.07
CA GLN A 178 112.70 94.00 2.34
C GLN A 178 113.58 94.26 3.57
N ILE A 179 113.31 93.57 4.69
CA ILE A 179 114.09 93.63 5.93
C ILE A 179 115.56 93.26 5.64
N SER A 180 115.80 92.22 4.85
CA SER A 180 117.16 91.82 4.44
C SER A 180 117.85 92.93 3.64
N GLN A 181 117.16 93.51 2.65
CA GLN A 181 117.69 94.64 1.85
C GLN A 181 117.98 95.88 2.71
N TYR A 182 117.09 96.22 3.65
CA TYR A 182 117.31 97.34 4.57
C TYR A 182 118.49 97.08 5.50
N THR A 183 118.61 95.85 6.00
CA THR A 183 119.73 95.43 6.85
C THR A 183 121.07 95.52 6.11
N GLU A 184 121.12 95.11 4.84
CA GLU A 184 122.32 95.25 3.98
C GLU A 184 122.66 96.73 3.67
N LYS A 185 121.64 97.56 3.40
CA LYS A 185 121.83 99.02 3.20
C LYS A 185 122.34 99.71 4.47
N LEU A 186 121.87 99.29 5.65
CA LEU A 186 122.36 99.79 6.94
C LEU A 186 123.81 99.36 7.21
N LYS A 187 124.25 98.20 6.72
CA LYS A 187 125.64 97.74 6.82
C LYS A 187 126.61 98.48 5.88
N SER A 188 126.13 99.04 4.77
CA SER A 188 126.97 99.66 3.72
C SER A 188 127.06 101.19 3.76
N LYS A 189 126.32 101.86 4.67
CA LYS A 189 126.34 103.33 4.80
C LYS A 189 126.86 103.76 6.18
N GLU A 190 128.07 104.30 6.25
CA GLU A 190 128.67 104.79 7.50
C GLU A 190 128.56 106.32 7.74
N GLU A 191 128.07 107.15 6.81
CA GLU A 191 128.34 108.62 6.90
C GLU A 191 127.16 109.62 6.71
N SER A 192 125.88 109.21 6.74
CA SER A 192 124.76 110.18 6.74
C SER A 192 123.67 109.86 7.79
N ASN A 193 123.57 110.74 8.80
CA ASN A 193 122.78 110.54 10.02
C ASN A 193 121.25 110.54 9.80
N GLU A 194 120.73 111.29 8.83
CA GLU A 194 119.28 111.33 8.57
C GLU A 194 118.76 110.11 7.81
N GLU A 195 119.52 109.65 6.81
CA GLU A 195 119.09 108.52 5.97
C GLU A 195 119.15 107.20 6.74
N PHE A 196 120.17 107.04 7.60
CA PHE A 196 120.29 105.91 8.52
C PHE A 196 119.09 105.83 9.48
N LYS A 197 118.67 106.96 10.05
CA LYS A 197 117.49 107.02 10.94
C LYS A 197 116.21 106.62 10.20
N ARG A 198 116.00 107.11 8.98
CA ARG A 198 114.84 106.73 8.16
C ARG A 198 114.82 105.24 7.82
N LEU A 199 115.98 104.66 7.48
CA LEU A 199 116.10 103.23 7.20
C LEU A 199 115.83 102.38 8.45
N LYS A 200 116.29 102.81 9.63
CA LYS A 200 116.02 102.14 10.91
C LYS A 200 114.54 102.20 11.29
N ASP A 201 113.87 103.33 11.07
CA ASP A 201 112.43 103.46 11.31
C ASP A 201 111.61 102.59 10.34
N GLN A 202 112.04 102.48 9.07
CA GLN A 202 111.43 101.58 8.09
C GLN A 202 111.63 100.11 8.47
N LEU A 203 112.82 99.75 8.96
CA LEU A 203 113.13 98.40 9.45
C LEU A 203 112.21 98.02 10.62
N HIS A 204 112.11 98.85 11.65
CA HIS A 204 111.23 98.57 12.78
C HIS A 204 109.75 98.49 12.40
N LYS A 205 109.28 99.32 11.47
CA LYS A 205 107.90 99.21 10.95
C LYS A 205 107.68 97.90 10.21
N ALA A 206 108.65 97.43 9.44
CA ALA A 206 108.58 96.16 8.74
C ALA A 206 108.59 94.97 9.72
N GLU A 207 109.45 94.99 10.74
CA GLU A 207 109.50 93.96 11.80
C GLU A 207 108.20 93.90 12.62
N ASP A 208 107.65 95.05 13.00
CA ASP A 208 106.38 95.15 13.72
C ASP A 208 105.19 94.69 12.86
N GLN A 209 105.23 94.98 11.55
CA GLN A 209 104.24 94.45 10.60
C GLN A 209 104.38 92.93 10.42
N GLN A 210 105.61 92.41 10.36
CA GLN A 210 105.86 90.96 10.30
C GLN A 210 105.32 90.27 11.56
N GLY A 211 105.63 90.77 12.76
CA GLY A 211 105.15 90.18 14.01
C GLY A 211 103.62 90.17 14.12
N ARG A 212 102.94 91.22 13.64
CA ARG A 212 101.48 91.23 13.52
C ARG A 212 100.96 90.15 12.57
N MET A 213 101.59 89.96 11.41
CA MET A 213 101.18 88.93 10.45
C MET A 213 101.45 87.51 10.98
N GLU A 214 102.56 87.29 11.70
CA GLU A 214 102.85 86.02 12.37
C GLU A 214 101.79 85.68 13.43
N HIS A 215 101.34 86.67 14.21
CA HIS A 215 100.24 86.49 15.16
C HIS A 215 98.92 86.14 14.46
N GLN A 216 98.61 86.80 13.34
CA GLN A 216 97.43 86.49 12.53
C GLN A 216 97.49 85.08 11.94
N ILE A 217 98.66 84.63 11.48
CA ILE A 217 98.85 83.24 11.02
C ILE A 217 98.60 82.26 12.15
N HIS A 218 99.13 82.51 13.35
CA HIS A 218 98.90 81.64 14.50
C HIS A 218 97.41 81.52 14.86
N ASP A 219 96.68 82.64 14.85
CA ASP A 219 95.23 82.65 15.10
C ASP A 219 94.45 81.89 14.00
N ILE A 220 94.84 82.05 12.72
CA ILE A 220 94.25 81.31 11.61
C ILE A 220 94.52 79.80 11.75
N GLN A 221 95.74 79.39 12.10
CA GLN A 221 96.10 77.99 12.31
C GLN A 221 95.28 77.36 13.45
N LYS A 222 95.10 78.08 14.55
CA LYS A 222 94.26 77.63 15.67
C LYS A 222 92.79 77.48 15.27
N ASN A 223 92.28 78.34 14.39
CA ASN A 223 90.92 78.22 13.86
C ASN A 223 90.79 77.05 12.88
N ILE A 224 91.77 76.82 12.00
CA ILE A 224 91.84 75.64 11.13
C ILE A 224 91.80 74.36 11.97
N GLU A 225 92.60 74.27 13.04
CA GLU A 225 92.63 73.09 13.91
C GLU A 225 91.27 72.81 14.55
N LYS A 226 90.59 73.86 15.04
CA LYS A 226 89.23 73.74 15.59
C LYS A 226 88.23 73.22 14.55
N GLU A 227 88.22 73.80 13.36
CA GLU A 227 87.30 73.39 12.29
C GLU A 227 87.61 71.96 11.79
N VAL A 228 88.88 71.57 11.73
CA VAL A 228 89.29 70.20 11.39
C VAL A 228 88.80 69.20 12.43
N ASN A 229 88.93 69.53 13.71
CA ASN A 229 88.42 68.67 14.80
C ASN A 229 86.89 68.55 14.75
N GLU A 230 86.17 69.65 14.51
CA GLU A 230 84.71 69.62 14.36
C GLU A 230 84.30 68.79 13.13
N LYS A 231 84.95 68.98 11.99
CA LYS A 231 84.74 68.17 10.77
C LYS A 231 84.94 66.68 11.04
N ASN A 232 86.02 66.31 11.74
CA ASN A 232 86.32 64.92 12.04
C ASN A 232 85.27 64.29 12.98
N ASN A 233 84.76 65.05 13.94
CA ASN A 233 83.69 64.58 14.83
C ASN A 233 82.37 64.35 14.07
N ILE A 234 81.96 65.29 13.23
CA ILE A 234 80.75 65.15 12.41
C ILE A 234 80.91 64.00 11.41
N LYS A 235 82.11 63.85 10.82
CA LYS A 235 82.41 62.74 9.91
C LYS A 235 82.26 61.38 10.58
N LYS A 236 82.77 61.20 11.81
CA LYS A 236 82.58 59.96 12.58
C LYS A 236 81.10 59.67 12.85
N GLN A 237 80.32 60.69 13.20
CA GLN A 237 78.87 60.55 13.41
C GLN A 237 78.16 60.14 12.12
N TYR A 238 78.51 60.77 11.00
CA TYR A 238 77.96 60.44 9.68
C TYR A 238 78.30 58.99 9.25
N GLU A 239 79.55 58.56 9.44
CA GLU A 239 79.98 57.19 9.11
C GLU A 239 79.22 56.14 9.93
N SER A 240 79.00 56.40 11.23
CA SER A 240 78.17 55.54 12.09
C SER A 240 76.72 55.46 11.60
N LEU A 241 76.09 56.60 11.30
CA LEU A 241 74.72 56.65 10.79
C LEU A 241 74.59 55.94 9.43
N ASN A 242 75.58 56.10 8.56
CA ASN A 242 75.59 55.45 7.26
C ASN A 242 75.74 53.92 7.39
N HIS A 243 76.58 53.45 8.30
CA HIS A 243 76.70 52.01 8.60
C HIS A 243 75.38 51.43 9.12
N ASP A 244 74.74 52.09 10.08
CA ASP A 244 73.43 51.66 10.62
C ASP A 244 72.34 51.65 9.53
N SER A 245 72.34 52.65 8.64
CA SER A 245 71.43 52.73 7.51
C SER A 245 71.62 51.56 6.53
N GLN A 246 72.88 51.23 6.20
CA GLN A 246 73.20 50.08 5.35
C GLN A 246 72.77 48.75 5.99
N LEU A 247 73.01 48.57 7.29
CA LEU A 247 72.60 47.36 8.00
C LEU A 247 71.07 47.21 8.02
N LYS A 248 70.33 48.32 8.28
CA LYS A 248 68.87 48.35 8.18
C LYS A 248 68.39 48.00 6.78
N GLN A 249 69.02 48.54 5.74
CA GLN A 249 68.69 48.25 4.35
C GLN A 249 68.91 46.77 3.99
N GLN A 250 70.02 46.16 4.44
CA GLN A 250 70.27 44.74 4.25
C GLN A 250 69.22 43.87 4.93
N ASN A 251 68.83 44.21 6.16
CA ASN A 251 67.78 43.50 6.89
C ASN A 251 66.42 43.63 6.20
N LEU A 252 66.06 44.84 5.74
CA LEU A 252 64.83 45.06 4.97
C LEU A 252 64.81 44.24 3.68
N ASN A 253 65.93 44.16 2.95
CA ASN A 253 66.03 43.34 1.74
C ASN A 253 65.87 41.84 2.02
N LYS A 254 66.38 41.35 3.15
CA LYS A 254 66.16 39.96 3.59
C LYS A 254 64.68 39.72 3.90
N GLU A 255 64.01 40.64 4.62
CA GLU A 255 62.58 40.55 4.91
C GLU A 255 61.73 40.58 3.64
N ILE A 256 62.01 41.50 2.70
CA ILE A 256 61.33 41.57 1.40
C ILE A 256 61.49 40.25 0.64
N SER A 257 62.70 39.68 0.61
CA SER A 257 62.96 38.41 -0.06
C SER A 257 62.16 37.26 0.57
N ALA A 258 62.07 37.22 1.90
CA ALA A 258 61.26 36.23 2.61
C ALA A 258 59.75 36.41 2.33
N SER A 259 59.24 37.65 2.34
CA SER A 259 57.83 37.93 1.98
C SER A 259 57.51 37.57 0.53
N LEU A 260 58.42 37.84 -0.42
CA LEU A 260 58.24 37.44 -1.82
C LEU A 260 58.18 35.91 -1.98
N LEU A 261 59.00 35.17 -1.24
CA LEU A 261 58.94 33.71 -1.23
C LEU A 261 57.60 33.20 -0.69
N GLN A 262 57.09 33.82 0.38
CA GLN A 262 55.80 33.49 0.96
C GLN A 262 54.64 33.81 0.01
N ILE A 263 54.67 34.95 -0.68
CA ILE A 263 53.67 35.28 -1.72
C ILE A 263 53.66 34.22 -2.81
N LYS A 264 54.85 33.79 -3.28
CA LYS A 264 54.96 32.74 -4.30
C LYS A 264 54.38 31.41 -3.84
N GLN A 265 54.56 31.04 -2.58
CA GLN A 265 53.95 29.84 -2.00
C GLN A 265 52.42 29.96 -1.96
N LEU A 266 51.89 31.08 -1.49
CA LEU A 266 50.45 31.34 -1.45
C LEU A 266 49.82 31.35 -2.86
N GLU A 267 50.53 31.84 -3.87
CA GLU A 267 50.08 31.78 -5.26
C GLU A 267 50.01 30.33 -5.79
N GLN A 268 50.99 29.48 -5.42
CA GLN A 268 50.96 28.06 -5.76
C GLN A 268 49.78 27.36 -5.08
N GLU A 269 49.55 27.60 -3.78
CA GLU A 269 48.40 27.05 -3.06
C GLU A 269 47.07 27.49 -3.67
N LYS A 270 46.94 28.77 -4.05
CA LYS A 270 45.77 29.30 -4.75
C LYS A 270 45.51 28.56 -6.07
N MET A 271 46.56 28.27 -6.84
CA MET A 271 46.44 27.49 -8.08
C MET A 271 45.94 26.06 -7.81
N THR A 272 46.48 25.39 -6.79
CA THR A 272 46.03 24.04 -6.39
C THR A 272 44.58 24.02 -5.93
N ILE A 273 44.17 25.00 -5.12
CA ILE A 273 42.77 25.13 -4.67
C ILE A 273 41.84 25.36 -5.87
N SER A 274 42.25 26.21 -6.83
CA SER A 274 41.45 26.47 -8.04
C SER A 274 41.31 25.22 -8.92
N GLU A 275 42.35 24.41 -9.04
CA GLU A 275 42.30 23.14 -9.78
C GLU A 275 41.36 22.12 -9.10
N ASN A 276 41.41 22.04 -7.77
CA ASN A 276 40.52 21.17 -6.99
C ASN A 276 39.05 21.61 -7.10
N LEU A 277 38.78 22.91 -7.12
CA LEU A 277 37.44 23.48 -7.38
C LEU A 277 36.92 23.06 -8.76
N TRP A 278 37.78 23.06 -9.78
CA TRP A 278 37.43 22.63 -11.13
C TRP A 278 37.06 21.14 -11.18
N LYS A 279 37.86 20.28 -10.54
CA LYS A 279 37.57 18.84 -10.40
C LYS A 279 36.26 18.57 -9.65
N SER A 280 35.96 19.37 -8.62
CA SER A 280 34.69 19.27 -7.88
C SER A 280 33.47 19.66 -8.74
N LYS A 281 33.65 20.56 -9.72
CA LYS A 281 32.58 20.97 -10.63
C LYS A 281 32.21 19.85 -11.60
N ASP A 282 33.21 19.16 -12.16
CA ASP A 282 32.99 17.98 -13.01
C ASP A 282 32.28 16.84 -12.26
N GLN A 283 32.61 16.64 -10.98
CA GLN A 283 31.89 15.68 -10.13
C GLN A 283 30.43 16.10 -9.90
N ASN A 284 30.15 17.40 -9.79
CA ASN A 284 28.79 17.90 -9.64
C ASN A 284 27.95 17.66 -10.90
N ASP A 285 28.55 17.83 -12.09
CA ASP A 285 27.90 17.54 -13.36
C ASP A 285 27.63 16.04 -13.55
N GLN A 286 28.55 15.17 -13.09
CA GLN A 286 28.32 13.73 -13.01
C GLN A 286 27.16 13.37 -12.06
N ASN A 287 27.09 14.02 -10.89
CA ASN A 287 25.99 13.84 -9.94
C ASN A 287 24.64 14.30 -10.52
N SER A 288 24.62 15.38 -11.31
CA SER A 288 23.40 15.83 -12.01
C SER A 288 22.91 14.77 -13.00
N LYS A 289 23.80 14.18 -13.80
CA LYS A 289 23.46 13.09 -14.73
C LYS A 289 22.95 11.85 -14.01
N LEU A 290 23.57 11.48 -12.89
CA LEU A 290 23.10 10.37 -12.04
C LEU A 290 21.71 10.66 -11.47
N ASN A 291 21.43 11.89 -11.03
CA ASN A 291 20.10 12.28 -10.54
C ASN A 291 19.03 12.20 -11.63
N GLU A 292 19.34 12.61 -12.87
CA GLU A 292 18.42 12.44 -14.01
C GLU A 292 18.14 10.96 -14.30
N GLN A 293 19.16 10.10 -14.24
CA GLN A 293 19.00 8.65 -14.37
C GLN A 293 18.12 8.06 -13.27
N ILE A 294 18.33 8.48 -12.00
CA ILE A 294 17.50 8.06 -10.86
C ILE A 294 16.04 8.51 -11.07
N LEU A 295 15.79 9.72 -11.54
CA LEU A 295 14.44 10.22 -11.83
C LEU A 295 13.76 9.41 -12.94
N SER A 296 14.50 9.08 -13.99
CA SER A 296 14.02 8.22 -15.08
C SER A 296 13.63 6.83 -14.57
N LEU A 297 14.51 6.19 -13.77
CA LEU A 297 14.24 4.88 -13.17
C LEU A 297 13.04 4.90 -12.22
N LYS A 298 12.88 5.96 -11.42
CA LYS A 298 11.71 6.13 -10.55
C LYS A 298 10.41 6.22 -11.35
N SER A 299 10.43 6.93 -12.49
CA SER A 299 9.29 7.00 -13.40
C SER A 299 8.93 5.63 -13.97
N GLN A 300 9.93 4.87 -14.44
CA GLN A 300 9.74 3.50 -14.93
C GLN A 300 9.18 2.56 -13.85
N LEU A 301 9.70 2.64 -12.62
CA LEU A 301 9.19 1.86 -11.49
C LEU A 301 7.73 2.20 -11.18
N SER A 302 7.36 3.48 -11.19
CA SER A 302 5.98 3.90 -10.98
C SER A 302 5.04 3.33 -12.06
N GLU A 303 5.50 3.27 -13.31
CA GLU A 303 4.68 2.74 -14.40
C GLU A 303 4.51 1.21 -14.29
N LEU A 304 5.59 0.49 -13.97
CA LEU A 304 5.53 -0.94 -13.66
C LEU A 304 4.60 -1.24 -12.47
N GLN A 305 4.56 -0.35 -11.49
CA GLN A 305 3.71 -0.49 -10.31
C GLN A 305 2.23 -0.35 -10.69
N LYS A 306 1.86 0.60 -11.54
CA LYS A 306 0.50 0.71 -12.09
C LYS A 306 0.07 -0.52 -12.88
N ILE A 307 0.96 -1.05 -13.72
CA ILE A 307 0.70 -2.28 -14.49
C ILE A 307 0.45 -3.44 -13.53
N ARG A 308 1.32 -3.62 -12.54
CA ARG A 308 1.17 -4.66 -11.51
C ARG A 308 -0.14 -4.54 -10.76
N ASP A 309 -0.52 -3.32 -10.34
CA ASP A 309 -1.75 -3.08 -9.59
C ASP A 309 -2.99 -3.39 -10.46
N LYS A 310 -2.93 -3.07 -11.76
CA LYS A 310 -3.97 -3.45 -12.73
C LYS A 310 -4.10 -4.96 -12.86
N ASP A 311 -2.98 -5.69 -12.99
CA ASP A 311 -2.97 -7.15 -13.10
C ASP A 311 -3.47 -7.83 -11.83
N ILE A 312 -3.06 -7.32 -10.65
CA ILE A 312 -3.58 -7.75 -9.35
C ILE A 312 -5.10 -7.53 -9.29
N GLY A 313 -5.58 -6.37 -9.74
CA GLY A 313 -7.01 -6.07 -9.82
C GLY A 313 -7.77 -7.08 -10.68
N GLN A 314 -7.25 -7.41 -11.87
CA GLN A 314 -7.86 -8.41 -12.75
C GLN A 314 -7.86 -9.82 -12.16
N LEU A 315 -6.77 -10.22 -11.48
CA LEU A 315 -6.69 -11.50 -10.80
C LEU A 315 -7.68 -11.58 -9.64
N ARG A 316 -7.83 -10.51 -8.85
CA ARG A 316 -8.83 -10.43 -7.78
C ARG A 316 -10.25 -10.60 -8.33
N GLN A 317 -10.58 -9.92 -9.43
CA GLN A 317 -11.88 -10.07 -10.08
C GLN A 317 -12.13 -11.52 -10.52
N LYS A 318 -11.15 -12.16 -11.18
CA LYS A 318 -11.25 -13.56 -11.60
C LYS A 318 -11.47 -14.51 -10.41
N ILE A 319 -10.75 -14.29 -9.30
CA ILE A 319 -10.92 -15.08 -8.07
C ILE A 319 -12.33 -14.89 -7.51
N GLU A 320 -12.84 -13.67 -7.49
CA GLU A 320 -14.19 -13.38 -7.01
C GLU A 320 -15.26 -14.05 -7.87
N ASP A 321 -15.12 -13.99 -9.19
CA ASP A 321 -16.05 -14.65 -10.13
C ASP A 321 -15.99 -16.18 -9.99
N GLN A 322 -14.78 -16.75 -9.84
CA GLN A 322 -14.62 -18.18 -9.55
C GLN A 322 -15.22 -18.56 -8.19
N SER A 323 -15.09 -17.72 -7.18
CA SER A 323 -15.71 -17.94 -5.86
C SER A 323 -17.23 -17.93 -5.95
N LYS A 324 -17.83 -17.01 -6.72
CA LYS A 324 -19.28 -16.97 -6.97
C LYS A 324 -19.75 -18.26 -7.66
N ASN A 325 -19.04 -18.69 -8.70
CA ASN A 325 -19.33 -19.96 -9.38
C ASN A 325 -19.20 -21.17 -8.43
N SER A 326 -18.19 -21.17 -7.55
CA SER A 326 -18.00 -22.24 -6.57
C SER A 326 -19.14 -22.30 -5.56
N ILE A 327 -19.63 -21.14 -5.09
CA ILE A 327 -20.79 -21.05 -4.20
C ILE A 327 -22.04 -21.58 -4.91
N GLU A 328 -22.28 -21.18 -6.16
CA GLU A 328 -23.44 -21.63 -6.92
C GLU A 328 -23.42 -23.15 -7.19
N LEU A 329 -22.26 -23.69 -7.55
CA LEU A 329 -22.08 -25.15 -7.70
C LEU A 329 -22.30 -25.88 -6.37
N LYS A 330 -21.89 -25.30 -5.25
CA LYS A 330 -22.12 -25.86 -3.91
C LYS A 330 -23.61 -25.89 -3.58
N ASP A 331 -24.34 -24.82 -3.85
CA ASP A 331 -25.81 -24.76 -3.68
C ASP A 331 -26.54 -25.78 -4.56
N GLN A 332 -26.09 -25.96 -5.81
CA GLN A 332 -26.63 -27.01 -6.69
C GLN A 332 -26.36 -28.41 -6.13
N LEU A 333 -25.17 -28.65 -5.59
CA LEU A 333 -24.79 -29.91 -4.96
C LEU A 333 -25.63 -30.19 -3.70
N GLU A 334 -25.91 -29.16 -2.90
CA GLU A 334 -26.77 -29.23 -1.72
C GLU A 334 -28.20 -29.64 -2.12
N LYS A 335 -28.76 -29.01 -3.16
CA LYS A 335 -30.09 -29.36 -3.71
C LYS A 335 -30.14 -30.81 -4.22
N LEU A 336 -29.10 -31.26 -4.90
CA LEU A 336 -29.01 -32.65 -5.38
C LEU A 336 -28.92 -33.65 -4.22
N LYS A 337 -28.19 -33.33 -3.15
CA LYS A 337 -28.13 -34.17 -1.94
C LYS A 337 -29.50 -34.29 -1.27
N LEU A 338 -30.25 -33.19 -1.14
CA LEU A 338 -31.61 -33.21 -0.59
C LEU A 338 -32.53 -34.09 -1.45
N LYS A 339 -32.46 -33.95 -2.79
CA LYS A 339 -33.25 -34.79 -3.71
C LYS A 339 -32.85 -36.26 -3.62
N GLN A 340 -31.56 -36.57 -3.44
CA GLN A 340 -31.08 -37.93 -3.23
C GLN A 340 -31.65 -38.52 -1.94
N GLN A 341 -31.66 -37.77 -0.84
CA GLN A 341 -32.25 -38.20 0.43
C GLN A 341 -33.76 -38.44 0.31
N GLU A 342 -34.48 -37.54 -0.38
CA GLU A 342 -35.91 -37.70 -0.65
C GLU A 342 -36.20 -38.98 -1.45
N LEU A 343 -35.43 -39.23 -2.51
CA LEU A 343 -35.55 -40.46 -3.31
C LEU A 343 -35.20 -41.71 -2.49
N GLN A 344 -34.24 -41.63 -1.57
CA GLN A 344 -33.92 -42.72 -0.65
C GLN A 344 -35.09 -43.03 0.29
N LEU A 345 -35.75 -42.01 0.84
CA LEU A 345 -36.93 -42.18 1.68
C LEU A 345 -38.08 -42.81 0.88
N GLN A 346 -38.36 -42.31 -0.32
CA GLN A 346 -39.37 -42.89 -1.22
C GLN A 346 -39.07 -44.36 -1.57
N LEU A 347 -37.78 -44.69 -1.77
CA LEU A 347 -37.37 -46.07 -2.01
C LEU A 347 -37.62 -46.96 -0.78
N GLN A 348 -37.29 -46.49 0.42
CA GLN A 348 -37.57 -47.21 1.67
C GLN A 348 -39.08 -47.45 1.88
N GLU A 349 -39.92 -46.44 1.62
CA GLU A 349 -41.37 -46.58 1.68
C GLU A 349 -41.88 -47.63 0.68
N LYS A 350 -41.36 -47.63 -0.55
CA LYS A 350 -41.72 -48.64 -1.56
C LYS A 350 -41.27 -50.04 -1.17
N ILE A 351 -40.08 -50.20 -0.60
CA ILE A 351 -39.60 -51.48 -0.08
C ILE A 351 -40.54 -51.99 1.02
N LEU A 352 -40.90 -51.12 1.98
CA LEU A 352 -41.80 -51.49 3.07
C LEU A 352 -43.19 -51.88 2.56
N ARG A 353 -43.71 -51.16 1.56
CA ARG A 353 -44.98 -51.50 0.89
C ARG A 353 -44.90 -52.83 0.14
N LEU A 354 -43.78 -53.12 -0.54
CA LEU A 354 -43.57 -54.42 -1.19
C LEU A 354 -43.53 -55.55 -0.17
N GLU A 355 -42.89 -55.35 0.98
CA GLU A 355 -42.85 -56.35 2.05
C GLU A 355 -44.25 -56.62 2.62
N GLN A 356 -45.06 -55.58 2.83
CA GLN A 356 -46.47 -55.72 3.22
C GLN A 356 -47.29 -56.50 2.20
N LEU A 357 -47.15 -56.17 0.91
CA LEU A 357 -47.83 -56.90 -0.17
C LEU A 357 -47.38 -58.36 -0.25
N ARG A 358 -46.10 -58.64 0.01
CA ARG A 358 -45.56 -60.00 0.06
C ARG A 358 -46.18 -60.81 1.19
N ILE A 359 -46.29 -60.24 2.39
CA ILE A 359 -46.96 -60.88 3.53
C ILE A 359 -48.44 -61.13 3.20
N GLN A 360 -49.11 -60.15 2.59
CA GLN A 360 -50.50 -60.29 2.16
C GLN A 360 -50.67 -61.41 1.14
N GLN A 361 -49.77 -61.52 0.16
CA GLN A 361 -49.78 -62.61 -0.82
C GLN A 361 -49.59 -63.98 -0.14
N GLN A 362 -48.67 -64.09 0.82
CA GLN A 362 -48.48 -65.34 1.56
C GLN A 362 -49.73 -65.77 2.35
N LEU A 363 -50.45 -64.81 2.96
CA LEU A 363 -51.71 -65.09 3.65
C LEU A 363 -52.79 -65.56 2.68
N LEU A 364 -52.91 -64.93 1.52
CA LEU A 364 -53.83 -65.35 0.47
C LEU A 364 -53.48 -66.74 -0.06
N ASP A 365 -52.20 -67.04 -0.30
CA ASP A 365 -51.75 -68.36 -0.75
C ASP A 365 -52.07 -69.44 0.29
N GLN A 366 -51.90 -69.13 1.58
CA GLN A 366 -52.26 -70.03 2.68
C GLN A 366 -53.78 -70.24 2.78
N GLN A 367 -54.56 -69.17 2.57
CA GLN A 367 -56.02 -69.25 2.50
C GLN A 367 -56.47 -70.10 1.30
N ASP A 368 -55.84 -69.94 0.13
CA ASP A 368 -56.11 -70.75 -1.05
C ASP A 368 -55.75 -72.23 -0.84
N GLN A 369 -54.66 -72.53 -0.12
CA GLN A 369 -54.34 -73.90 0.28
C GLN A 369 -55.40 -74.49 1.21
N ASN A 370 -55.86 -73.71 2.20
CA ASN A 370 -56.94 -74.12 3.09
C ASN A 370 -58.23 -74.37 2.31
N ASN A 371 -58.63 -73.44 1.46
CA ASN A 371 -59.80 -73.56 0.58
C ASN A 371 -59.68 -74.79 -0.34
N LYS A 372 -58.51 -75.06 -0.92
CA LYS A 372 -58.27 -76.28 -1.72
C LYS A 372 -58.43 -77.54 -0.88
N SER A 373 -57.93 -77.56 0.35
CA SER A 373 -58.10 -78.69 1.26
C SER A 373 -59.56 -78.91 1.65
N GLU A 374 -60.32 -77.82 1.86
CA GLU A 374 -61.74 -77.83 2.17
C GLU A 374 -62.56 -78.29 0.96
N ILE A 375 -62.29 -77.77 -0.24
CA ILE A 375 -62.86 -78.25 -1.51
C ILE A 375 -62.55 -79.73 -1.71
N ASN A 376 -61.34 -80.20 -1.40
CA ASN A 376 -61.01 -81.63 -1.50
C ASN A 376 -61.81 -82.47 -0.49
N ASN A 377 -62.03 -81.98 0.73
CA ASN A 377 -62.87 -82.66 1.71
C ASN A 377 -64.34 -82.66 1.30
N LEU A 378 -64.87 -81.53 0.83
CA LEU A 378 -66.21 -81.41 0.28
C LEU A 378 -66.39 -82.30 -0.95
N ASN A 379 -65.40 -82.39 -1.84
CA ASN A 379 -65.45 -83.30 -2.99
C ASN A 379 -65.45 -84.77 -2.56
N LYS A 380 -64.71 -85.14 -1.50
CA LYS A 380 -64.81 -86.49 -0.90
C LYS A 380 -66.19 -86.73 -0.29
N GLN A 381 -66.80 -85.74 0.36
CA GLN A 381 -68.17 -85.83 0.86
C GLN A 381 -69.18 -85.97 -0.29
N ILE A 382 -69.03 -85.18 -1.34
CA ILE A 382 -69.86 -85.23 -2.56
C ILE A 382 -69.73 -86.58 -3.24
N GLU A 383 -68.53 -87.17 -3.35
CA GLU A 383 -68.41 -88.53 -3.89
C GLU A 383 -69.03 -89.57 -2.98
N SER A 384 -68.93 -89.45 -1.65
CA SER A 384 -69.66 -90.32 -0.73
C SER A 384 -71.19 -90.17 -0.85
N LEU A 385 -71.69 -88.97 -1.17
CA LEU A 385 -73.12 -88.69 -1.38
C LEU A 385 -73.60 -89.14 -2.76
N LYS A 386 -72.77 -89.02 -3.81
CA LYS A 386 -73.05 -89.57 -5.15
C LYS A 386 -73.14 -91.08 -5.13
N GLU A 387 -72.30 -91.74 -4.34
CA GLU A 387 -72.33 -93.19 -4.14
C GLU A 387 -73.58 -93.64 -3.36
N GLN A 388 -74.15 -92.77 -2.52
CA GLN A 388 -75.46 -92.96 -1.87
C GLN A 388 -76.68 -92.63 -2.75
N LEU A 389 -76.51 -91.83 -3.81
CA LEU A 389 -77.57 -91.41 -4.74
C LEU A 389 -77.61 -92.18 -6.07
N SER A 390 -76.70 -93.15 -6.29
CA SER A 390 -76.59 -93.87 -7.57
C SER A 390 -77.64 -94.97 -7.81
N LYS A 391 -78.75 -95.02 -7.06
CA LYS A 391 -79.99 -95.78 -7.41
C LYS A 391 -81.25 -95.20 -6.73
N PRO A 392 -82.19 -94.60 -7.50
CA PRO A 392 -83.61 -94.69 -7.20
C PRO A 392 -84.30 -95.63 -8.18
N LYS A 393 -84.78 -96.74 -7.60
CA LYS A 393 -85.24 -98.01 -8.18
C LYS A 393 -86.67 -98.01 -8.76
N ASN A 394 -87.33 -96.88 -9.00
CA ASN A 394 -88.80 -96.88 -9.14
C ASN A 394 -89.37 -96.20 -10.40
N THR A 395 -88.65 -96.19 -11.53
CA THR A 395 -89.21 -95.72 -12.82
C THR A 395 -89.75 -96.84 -13.71
N LYS A 396 -89.28 -98.09 -13.57
CA LYS A 396 -89.82 -99.23 -14.36
C LYS A 396 -91.19 -99.75 -13.90
N GLN A 397 -91.46 -99.75 -12.59
CA GLN A 397 -92.76 -100.22 -12.05
C GLN A 397 -93.95 -99.35 -12.45
N ILE A 398 -93.75 -98.03 -12.57
CA ILE A 398 -94.81 -97.08 -12.93
C ILE A 398 -95.20 -97.26 -14.41
N THR A 399 -94.23 -97.48 -15.29
CA THR A 399 -94.47 -97.70 -16.72
C THR A 399 -95.23 -99.00 -16.99
N ASP A 400 -94.91 -100.09 -16.27
CA ASP A 400 -95.60 -101.38 -16.41
C ASP A 400 -97.06 -101.31 -15.91
N THR A 401 -97.31 -100.57 -14.84
CA THR A 401 -98.67 -100.39 -14.28
C THR A 401 -99.58 -99.59 -15.24
N ILE A 402 -99.03 -98.56 -15.92
CA ILE A 402 -99.77 -97.79 -16.93
C ILE A 402 -100.20 -98.69 -18.10
N LEU A 403 -99.31 -99.55 -18.61
CA LEU A 403 -99.63 -100.47 -19.71
C LEU A 403 -100.72 -101.49 -19.33
N GLN A 404 -100.73 -101.96 -18.08
CA GLN A 404 -101.74 -102.92 -17.61
C GLN A 404 -103.13 -102.28 -17.44
N LEU A 405 -103.19 -101.03 -16.99
CA LEU A 405 -104.44 -100.26 -16.89
C LEU A 405 -105.01 -99.94 -18.28
N GLU A 406 -104.19 -99.60 -19.27
CA GLU A 406 -104.63 -99.38 -20.66
C GLU A 406 -105.21 -100.63 -21.34
N LYS A 407 -104.68 -101.80 -21.01
CA LYS A 407 -105.22 -103.07 -21.51
C LYS A 407 -106.62 -103.30 -20.92
N THR A 408 -106.76 -103.08 -19.62
CA THR A 408 -108.01 -103.29 -18.87
C THR A 408 -109.10 -102.30 -19.32
N ASP A 409 -108.77 -101.03 -19.54
CA ASP A 409 -109.69 -100.01 -20.06
C ASP A 409 -110.28 -100.42 -21.43
N ARG A 410 -109.42 -100.88 -22.36
CA ARG A 410 -109.87 -101.34 -23.68
C ARG A 410 -110.81 -102.55 -23.62
N ASP A 411 -110.60 -103.46 -22.69
CA ASP A 411 -111.45 -104.65 -22.52
C ASP A 411 -112.81 -104.28 -21.91
N ILE A 412 -112.83 -103.36 -20.94
CA ILE A 412 -114.09 -102.85 -20.36
C ILE A 412 -114.91 -102.10 -21.40
N GLN A 413 -114.27 -101.26 -22.21
CA GLN A 413 -114.95 -100.50 -23.27
C GLN A 413 -115.64 -101.40 -24.31
N LYS A 414 -115.03 -102.56 -24.65
CA LYS A 414 -115.64 -103.53 -25.57
C LYS A 414 -116.88 -104.19 -24.98
N ASN A 415 -116.84 -104.54 -23.69
CA ASN A 415 -117.95 -105.23 -23.03
C ASN A 415 -119.16 -104.31 -22.76
N LEU A 416 -118.94 -103.00 -22.71
CA LEU A 416 -119.97 -101.98 -22.57
C LEU A 416 -120.41 -101.39 -23.92
N SER A 417 -120.35 -102.20 -24.99
CA SER A 417 -120.80 -101.80 -26.33
C SER A 417 -122.24 -102.25 -26.59
N CYS A 418 -123.01 -101.35 -27.22
CA CYS A 418 -124.40 -101.59 -27.57
C CYS A 418 -124.44 -102.69 -28.61
N THR A 419 -125.15 -103.78 -28.34
CA THR A 419 -125.16 -104.93 -29.25
C THR A 419 -125.84 -104.63 -30.60
N PHE A 420 -126.53 -103.48 -30.72
CA PHE A 420 -127.13 -103.06 -31.99
C PHE A 420 -126.19 -102.17 -32.82
N CYS A 421 -125.64 -101.11 -32.23
CA CYS A 421 -124.80 -100.16 -32.99
C CYS A 421 -123.29 -100.40 -32.85
N ASN A 422 -122.88 -101.36 -32.01
CA ASN A 422 -121.49 -101.71 -31.66
C ASN A 422 -120.63 -100.53 -31.17
N LYS A 423 -121.27 -99.42 -30.77
CA LYS A 423 -120.63 -98.28 -30.13
C LYS A 423 -120.82 -98.39 -28.62
N PHE A 424 -119.95 -97.74 -27.86
CA PHE A 424 -120.07 -97.66 -26.39
C PHE A 424 -121.48 -97.18 -25.99
N ILE A 425 -122.13 -97.90 -25.07
CA ILE A 425 -123.55 -97.70 -24.76
C ILE A 425 -123.77 -96.29 -24.20
N LYS A 426 -124.84 -95.64 -24.65
CA LYS A 426 -125.33 -94.36 -24.12
C LYS A 426 -126.75 -94.56 -23.60
N GLN A 427 -126.97 -94.26 -22.32
CA GLN A 427 -128.27 -94.46 -21.65
C GLN A 427 -128.73 -95.92 -21.82
N PRO A 428 -128.07 -96.87 -21.14
CA PRO A 428 -128.31 -98.29 -21.31
C PRO A 428 -129.76 -98.66 -20.95
N VAL A 429 -130.41 -99.37 -21.85
CA VAL A 429 -131.70 -100.02 -21.64
C VAL A 429 -131.48 -101.52 -21.69
N THR A 430 -131.84 -102.22 -20.62
CA THR A 430 -131.70 -103.66 -20.51
C THR A 430 -133.06 -104.33 -20.70
N ILE A 431 -133.07 -105.40 -21.51
CA ILE A 431 -134.28 -106.14 -21.86
C ILE A 431 -134.46 -107.35 -20.93
N ILE A 432 -135.68 -107.61 -20.49
CA ILE A 432 -136.07 -108.80 -19.72
C ILE A 432 -136.82 -109.79 -20.65
N PRO A 433 -136.53 -111.11 -20.58
CA PRO A 433 -135.65 -111.76 -19.59
C PRO A 433 -134.18 -111.95 -20.01
N CYS A 434 -133.77 -111.58 -21.24
CA CYS A 434 -132.41 -111.94 -21.71
C CYS A 434 -131.25 -111.15 -21.12
N GLY A 435 -131.50 -109.99 -20.51
CA GLY A 435 -130.45 -109.14 -19.92
C GLY A 435 -129.57 -108.39 -20.94
N HIS A 436 -129.87 -108.45 -22.25
CA HIS A 436 -129.10 -107.70 -23.23
C HIS A 436 -129.36 -106.21 -23.14
N SER A 437 -128.28 -105.42 -23.24
CA SER A 437 -128.31 -103.98 -23.05
C SER A 437 -128.01 -103.23 -24.35
N TYR A 438 -128.80 -102.18 -24.59
CA TYR A 438 -128.76 -101.37 -25.79
C TYR A 438 -128.73 -99.89 -25.40
N CYS A 439 -128.32 -99.00 -26.31
CA CYS A 439 -128.56 -97.57 -26.09
C CYS A 439 -130.06 -97.28 -26.12
N PHE A 440 -130.52 -96.33 -25.31
CA PHE A 440 -131.91 -95.87 -25.31
C PHE A 440 -132.41 -95.40 -26.69
N GLU A 441 -131.51 -94.85 -27.51
CA GLU A 441 -131.82 -94.42 -28.87
C GLU A 441 -131.89 -95.60 -29.86
N CYS A 442 -131.31 -96.75 -29.53
CA CYS A 442 -131.26 -97.94 -30.38
C CYS A 442 -132.55 -98.77 -30.31
N LYS A 443 -133.72 -98.11 -30.26
CA LYS A 443 -135.03 -98.75 -30.08
C LYS A 443 -135.34 -99.86 -31.08
N LYS A 444 -134.82 -99.75 -32.32
CA LYS A 444 -134.94 -100.79 -33.34
C LYS A 444 -134.34 -102.12 -32.91
N GLY A 445 -133.33 -102.12 -32.04
CA GLY A 445 -132.69 -103.32 -31.52
C GLY A 445 -133.52 -104.09 -30.49
N TYR A 446 -134.64 -103.52 -30.02
CA TYR A 446 -135.45 -104.11 -28.95
C TYR A 446 -136.95 -103.82 -29.08
N ASN A 447 -137.41 -103.51 -30.29
CA ASN A 447 -138.82 -103.24 -30.54
C ASN A 447 -139.56 -104.57 -30.75
N LYS A 448 -140.38 -104.98 -29.77
CA LYS A 448 -141.13 -106.25 -29.67
C LYS A 448 -140.29 -107.51 -29.40
N GLU A 449 -139.09 -107.61 -29.94
CA GLU A 449 -138.16 -108.72 -29.73
C GLU A 449 -136.71 -108.25 -29.58
N CYS A 450 -135.90 -109.02 -28.86
CA CYS A 450 -134.49 -108.68 -28.62
C CYS A 450 -133.65 -109.03 -29.85
N PHE A 451 -133.00 -108.05 -30.48
CA PHE A 451 -132.24 -108.23 -31.72
C PHE A 451 -131.21 -109.37 -31.64
N LYS A 452 -130.55 -109.54 -30.48
CA LYS A 452 -129.54 -110.60 -30.33
C LYS A 452 -130.13 -112.00 -30.10
N CYS A 453 -131.29 -112.11 -29.46
CA CYS A 453 -131.94 -113.39 -29.15
C CYS A 453 -132.86 -113.86 -30.29
N GLY A 454 -133.28 -112.92 -31.14
CA GLY A 454 -134.23 -113.17 -32.22
C GLY A 454 -135.66 -113.42 -31.71
N PRO A 455 -136.56 -113.84 -32.61
CA PRO A 455 -138.01 -113.89 -32.37
C PRO A 455 -138.46 -114.94 -31.34
N LYS A 456 -137.57 -115.84 -30.93
CA LYS A 456 -137.87 -116.91 -29.97
C LYS A 456 -138.10 -116.39 -28.55
N LEU A 457 -137.65 -115.17 -28.26
CA LEU A 457 -137.76 -114.57 -26.93
C LEU A 457 -138.55 -113.27 -27.01
N LYS A 458 -139.80 -113.32 -26.56
CA LYS A 458 -140.62 -112.11 -26.43
C LYS A 458 -140.10 -111.26 -25.28
N ILE A 459 -139.99 -109.96 -25.53
CA ILE A 459 -139.59 -109.00 -24.50
C ILE A 459 -140.76 -108.83 -23.53
N GLU A 460 -140.53 -109.16 -22.27
CA GLU A 460 -141.53 -108.99 -21.21
C GLU A 460 -141.54 -107.55 -20.70
N ALA A 461 -140.36 -107.00 -20.47
CA ALA A 461 -140.18 -105.63 -20.03
C ALA A 461 -138.81 -105.10 -20.48
N MET A 462 -138.66 -103.79 -20.44
CA MET A 462 -137.39 -103.11 -20.58
C MET A 462 -137.30 -102.03 -19.53
N TYR A 463 -136.11 -101.86 -18.95
CA TYR A 463 -135.87 -100.81 -17.97
C TYR A 463 -134.56 -100.10 -18.30
N ARG A 464 -134.48 -98.83 -17.92
CA ARG A 464 -133.23 -98.07 -17.99
C ARG A 464 -132.31 -98.56 -16.88
N ASN A 465 -131.11 -98.99 -17.24
CA ASN A 465 -130.17 -99.57 -16.30
C ASN A 465 -129.24 -98.50 -15.74
N GLU A 466 -129.71 -97.80 -14.69
CA GLU A 466 -128.95 -96.72 -14.06
C GLU A 466 -127.59 -97.20 -13.51
N LEU A 467 -127.49 -98.45 -13.07
CA LEU A 467 -126.21 -99.04 -12.65
C LEU A 467 -125.19 -99.09 -13.79
N LEU A 468 -125.62 -99.40 -15.01
CA LEU A 468 -124.73 -99.34 -16.17
C LEU A 468 -124.37 -97.90 -16.53
N ASP A 469 -125.27 -96.92 -16.31
CA ASP A 469 -124.93 -95.49 -16.46
C ASP A 469 -123.79 -95.09 -15.47
N ASP A 470 -123.84 -95.55 -14.22
CA ASP A 470 -122.79 -95.29 -13.22
C ASP A 470 -121.45 -95.98 -13.56
N ILE A 471 -121.50 -97.23 -14.02
CA ILE A 471 -120.30 -97.95 -14.48
C ILE A 471 -119.68 -97.22 -15.68
N ILE A 472 -120.49 -96.75 -16.62
CA ILE A 472 -120.04 -95.94 -17.76
C ILE A 472 -119.35 -94.66 -17.29
N ALA A 473 -119.87 -93.99 -16.26
CA ALA A 473 -119.25 -92.80 -15.69
C ALA A 473 -117.90 -93.12 -15.02
N MET A 474 -117.81 -94.23 -14.27
CA MET A 474 -116.56 -94.69 -13.65
C MET A 474 -115.48 -95.00 -14.68
N VAL A 475 -115.81 -95.66 -15.79
CA VAL A 475 -114.84 -95.96 -16.85
C VAL A 475 -114.20 -94.68 -17.41
N LYS A 476 -114.99 -93.62 -17.60
CA LYS A 476 -114.46 -92.32 -18.06
C LYS A 476 -113.49 -91.68 -17.07
N LEU A 477 -113.70 -91.85 -15.75
CA LEU A 477 -112.77 -91.36 -14.73
C LEU A 477 -111.44 -92.14 -14.74
N ILE A 478 -111.50 -93.45 -14.99
CA ILE A 478 -110.30 -94.29 -15.14
C ILE A 478 -109.48 -93.82 -16.34
N GLU A 479 -110.12 -93.57 -17.49
CA GLU A 479 -109.45 -93.06 -18.69
C GLU A 479 -108.73 -91.71 -18.43
N GLN A 480 -109.37 -90.79 -17.71
CA GLN A 480 -108.75 -89.51 -17.31
C GLN A 480 -107.54 -89.71 -16.36
N SER A 481 -107.62 -90.68 -15.46
CA SER A 481 -106.54 -90.99 -14.51
C SER A 481 -105.32 -91.57 -15.23
N ILE A 482 -105.52 -92.46 -16.21
CA ILE A 482 -104.43 -93.00 -17.06
C ILE A 482 -103.71 -91.86 -17.79
N ASN A 483 -104.45 -90.91 -18.35
CA ASN A 483 -103.87 -89.78 -19.08
C ASN A 483 -103.05 -88.84 -18.16
N SER A 484 -103.50 -88.64 -16.93
CA SER A 484 -102.77 -87.83 -15.94
C SER A 484 -101.46 -88.50 -15.51
N MET A 485 -101.46 -89.82 -15.30
CA MET A 485 -100.26 -90.58 -14.96
C MET A 485 -99.20 -90.54 -16.07
N LYS A 486 -99.61 -90.53 -17.35
CA LYS A 486 -98.68 -90.40 -18.48
C LYS A 486 -97.93 -89.06 -18.51
N GLN A 487 -98.58 -87.96 -18.09
CA GLN A 487 -97.95 -86.64 -18.09
C GLN A 487 -96.80 -86.56 -17.06
N VAL A 488 -96.93 -87.27 -15.94
CA VAL A 488 -95.91 -87.31 -14.87
C VAL A 488 -94.67 -88.12 -15.28
N THR A 489 -94.81 -89.12 -16.16
CA THR A 489 -93.69 -89.95 -16.64
C THR A 489 -92.95 -89.40 -17.88
N LYS A 490 -93.34 -88.24 -18.41
CA LYS A 490 -92.71 -87.61 -19.59
C LYS A 490 -91.87 -86.35 -19.27
N GLN A 491 -91.69 -86.04 -17.99
CA GLN A 491 -90.63 -85.15 -17.46
C GLN A 491 -89.51 -86.01 -16.89
#